data_AF-A0AA92S9D7-F1
#
_entry.id   AF-A0AA92S9D7-F1
#
_cell.length_a   1.000
_cell.length_b   1.000
_cell.length_c   1.000
_cell.angle_alpha   90.00
_cell.angle_beta   90.00
_cell.angle_gamma   90.00
#
_symmetry.space_group_name_H-M   'P 1'
#
loop_
_entity.id
_entity.type
_entity.pdbx_description
1 polymer ?
#
loop_
_entity_poly.entity_id
_entity_poly.type
_entity_poly.pdbx_seq_one_letter_code
_entity_poly.pdbx_strand_id
1 'polypeptide(L)'
;MQDNKDTAWNNVQPTAECDPKPASPVKLDDKYLKKNNVDAHKLKKANVPKGANISHYDIYEDKYDDYLWLGKKKQGRNEWIQLFFDIIDAADMFPLRRNIPEH
;
A
#
# COMPACT_ATOMS: atom_id res chain seq x y z
N MET A 1 47.50 5.09 -25.55
CA MET A 1 47.07 5.07 -24.14
C MET A 1 46.78 6.51 -23.76
N GLN A 2 45.74 6.75 -22.96
CA GLN A 2 44.97 7.99 -22.78
C GLN A 2 43.96 8.23 -23.91
N ASP A 3 42.83 7.50 -23.98
CA ASP A 3 41.65 7.52 -23.09
C ASP A 3 41.10 8.92 -22.83
N ASN A 4 40.05 9.26 -23.58
CA ASN A 4 39.01 10.15 -23.08
C ASN A 4 37.67 9.57 -23.55
N LYS A 5 37.16 8.62 -22.76
CA LYS A 5 35.79 8.13 -22.91
C LYS A 5 34.89 9.26 -22.43
N ASP A 6 34.08 9.78 -23.33
CA ASP A 6 32.99 10.70 -23.06
C ASP A 6 32.27 10.29 -21.78
N THR A 7 32.59 11.00 -20.70
CA THR A 7 31.96 10.82 -19.40
C THR A 7 30.64 11.58 -19.45
N ALA A 8 29.69 11.02 -20.18
CA ALA A 8 28.30 11.46 -20.19
C ALA A 8 27.47 10.51 -19.31
N TRP A 9 27.75 10.51 -18.00
CA TRP A 9 26.86 9.94 -16.97
C TRP A 9 26.39 11.00 -15.97
N ASN A 10 26.26 12.24 -16.43
CA ASN A 10 25.64 13.33 -15.66
C ASN A 10 24.48 13.92 -16.45
N ASN A 11 23.35 13.22 -16.42
CA ASN A 11 21.97 13.70 -16.57
C ASN A 11 21.05 12.57 -17.04
N VAL A 12 21.06 11.44 -16.33
CA VAL A 12 19.82 10.67 -16.25
C VAL A 12 18.94 11.48 -15.29
N GLN A 13 18.19 12.44 -15.84
CA GLN A 13 17.00 12.94 -15.18
C GLN A 13 16.22 11.70 -14.71
N PRO A 14 15.75 11.60 -13.45
CA PRO A 14 14.87 10.51 -13.05
C PRO A 14 13.68 10.56 -14.02
N THR A 15 13.69 9.63 -14.97
CA THR A 15 12.70 9.53 -16.03
C THR A 15 11.39 9.25 -15.35
N ALA A 16 10.45 10.22 -15.39
CA ALA A 16 9.04 10.07 -15.04
C ALA A 16 8.82 8.99 -13.99
N GLU A 17 9.07 9.31 -12.72
CA GLU A 17 8.79 8.45 -11.57
C GLU A 17 7.41 7.82 -11.80
N CYS A 18 7.43 6.54 -12.16
CA CYS A 18 6.23 5.77 -12.42
C CYS A 18 5.50 5.78 -11.09
N ASP A 19 4.42 6.57 -10.97
CA ASP A 19 3.60 6.62 -9.76
C ASP A 19 3.45 5.19 -9.26
N PRO A 20 3.97 4.85 -8.06
CA PRO A 20 4.05 3.46 -7.64
C PRO A 20 2.63 2.90 -7.66
N LYS A 21 2.44 1.86 -8.48
CA LYS A 21 1.15 1.19 -8.66
C LYS A 21 1.35 -0.32 -8.50
N PRO A 22 0.36 -1.02 -7.93
CA PRO A 22 0.40 -2.46 -7.87
C PRO A 22 0.35 -3.07 -9.27
N ALA A 23 1.05 -4.19 -9.46
CA ALA A 23 1.09 -4.94 -10.71
C ALA A 23 -0.20 -5.76 -10.92
N SER A 24 -0.68 -6.42 -9.87
CA SER A 24 -1.87 -7.28 -9.90
C SER A 24 -2.74 -7.08 -8.64
N PRO A 25 -3.37 -5.91 -8.47
CA PRO A 25 -4.13 -5.59 -7.27
C PRO A 25 -5.46 -6.37 -7.20
N VAL A 26 -5.65 -7.07 -6.09
CA VAL A 26 -6.91 -7.70 -5.72
C VAL A 26 -7.51 -6.96 -4.54
N LYS A 27 -8.74 -6.46 -4.70
CA LYS A 27 -9.44 -5.77 -3.61
C LYS A 27 -9.73 -6.77 -2.49
N LEU A 28 -9.30 -6.44 -1.28
CA LEU A 28 -9.64 -7.21 -0.10
C LEU A 28 -11.00 -6.77 0.44
N ASP A 29 -11.90 -7.73 0.61
CA ASP A 29 -13.18 -7.47 1.24
C ASP A 29 -13.08 -7.44 2.77
N ASP A 30 -14.03 -6.76 3.39
CA ASP A 30 -14.07 -6.59 4.85
C ASP A 30 -14.21 -7.94 5.59
N LYS A 31 -14.84 -8.97 5.01
CA LYS A 31 -14.94 -10.29 5.64
C LYS A 31 -13.59 -11.00 5.62
N TYR A 32 -12.84 -10.91 4.52
CA TYR A 32 -11.49 -11.45 4.43
C TYR A 32 -10.56 -10.79 5.44
N LEU A 33 -10.56 -9.45 5.51
CA LEU A 33 -9.75 -8.71 6.49
C LEU A 33 -10.12 -9.12 7.92
N LYS A 34 -11.42 -9.25 8.21
CA LYS A 34 -11.91 -9.71 9.52
C LYS A 34 -11.49 -11.12 9.89
N LYS A 35 -11.56 -12.03 8.94
CA LYS A 35 -11.12 -13.42 9.12
C LYS A 35 -9.62 -13.50 9.44
N ASN A 36 -8.82 -12.58 8.89
CA ASN A 36 -7.39 -12.47 9.15
C ASN A 36 -7.05 -11.53 10.33
N ASN A 37 -8.02 -11.18 11.18
CA ASN A 37 -7.82 -10.33 12.35
C ASN A 37 -7.32 -8.90 12.03
N VAL A 38 -7.55 -8.38 10.82
CA VAL A 38 -7.15 -7.02 10.42
C VAL A 38 -8.31 -6.02 10.54
N ASP A 39 -8.12 -4.96 11.33
CA ASP A 39 -9.04 -3.82 11.43
C ASP A 39 -8.82 -2.85 10.27
N ALA A 40 -9.65 -3.00 9.24
CA ALA A 40 -9.62 -2.17 8.04
C ALA A 40 -9.70 -0.66 8.36
N HIS A 41 -10.45 -0.28 9.40
CA HIS A 41 -10.63 1.13 9.74
C HIS A 41 -9.38 1.70 10.40
N LYS A 42 -8.75 0.97 11.32
CA LYS A 42 -7.46 1.37 11.93
C LYS A 42 -6.34 1.43 10.89
N LEU A 43 -6.23 0.41 10.05
CA LEU A 43 -5.22 0.34 8.99
C LEU A 43 -5.33 1.56 8.07
N LYS A 44 -6.54 1.86 7.57
CA LYS A 44 -6.76 3.05 6.74
C LYS A 44 -6.40 4.33 7.48
N LYS A 45 -6.91 4.51 8.71
CA LYS A 45 -6.68 5.73 9.49
C LYS A 45 -5.19 6.01 9.76
N ALA A 46 -4.38 4.96 9.91
CA ALA A 46 -2.95 5.09 10.14
C ALA A 46 -2.16 5.45 8.88
N ASN A 47 -2.62 5.02 7.70
CA ASN A 47 -1.84 5.08 6.46
C ASN A 47 -2.36 6.07 5.41
N VAL A 48 -3.61 6.57 5.52
CA VAL A 48 -4.09 7.65 4.65
C VAL A 48 -3.46 8.99 5.05
N PRO A 49 -3.32 9.95 4.10
CA PRO A 49 -2.86 11.30 4.43
C PRO A 49 -3.72 11.97 5.51
N LYS A 50 -3.10 12.76 6.39
CA LYS A 50 -3.82 13.49 7.44
C LYS A 50 -4.93 14.37 6.82
N GLY A 51 -6.14 14.27 7.36
CA GLY A 51 -7.32 14.99 6.86
C GLY A 51 -8.02 14.35 5.66
N ALA A 52 -7.49 13.25 5.12
CA ALA A 52 -8.17 12.52 4.05
C ALA A 52 -9.37 11.72 4.58
N ASN A 53 -10.41 11.60 3.75
CA ASN A 53 -11.57 10.78 4.06
C ASN A 53 -11.26 9.29 3.79
N ILE A 54 -11.10 8.52 4.85
CA ILE A 54 -10.84 7.08 4.82
C ILE A 54 -11.88 6.26 4.03
N SER A 55 -13.12 6.73 3.89
CA SER A 55 -14.17 6.00 3.18
C SER A 55 -13.92 5.92 1.67
N HIS A 56 -13.07 6.81 1.15
CA HIS A 56 -12.68 6.82 -0.27
C HIS A 56 -11.55 5.83 -0.57
N TYR A 57 -10.99 5.18 0.44
CA TYR A 57 -9.88 4.25 0.30
C TYR A 57 -10.38 2.82 0.51
N ASP A 58 -10.00 1.95 -0.42
CA ASP A 58 -10.13 0.50 -0.32
C ASP A 58 -8.75 -0.12 -0.08
N ILE A 59 -8.72 -1.30 0.53
CA ILE A 59 -7.48 -2.07 0.76
C ILE A 59 -7.38 -3.11 -0.34
N TYR A 60 -6.19 -3.22 -0.92
CA TYR A 60 -5.85 -4.19 -1.95
C TYR A 60 -4.63 -4.97 -1.49
N GLU A 61 -4.47 -6.16 -2.03
CA GLU A 61 -3.25 -6.96 -1.97
C GLU A 61 -2.74 -7.11 -3.39
N ASP A 62 -1.45 -6.87 -3.61
CA ASP A 62 -0.84 -7.09 -4.91
C ASP A 62 -0.37 -8.55 -5.01
N LYS A 63 -0.93 -9.33 -5.94
CA LYS A 63 -0.57 -10.74 -6.11
C LYS A 63 0.83 -10.96 -6.69
N TYR A 64 1.56 -9.91 -7.01
CA TYR A 64 2.95 -9.99 -7.45
C TYR A 64 3.93 -10.07 -6.28
N ASP A 65 3.72 -9.29 -5.21
CA ASP A 65 4.65 -9.14 -4.09
C ASP A 65 4.00 -9.35 -2.70
N ASP A 66 2.70 -9.65 -2.67
CA ASP A 66 1.85 -9.84 -1.49
C ASP A 66 1.75 -8.61 -0.56
N TYR A 67 2.25 -7.44 -1.00
CA TYR A 67 2.11 -6.22 -0.23
C TYR A 67 0.70 -5.66 -0.32
N LEU A 68 0.30 -4.99 0.77
CA LEU A 68 -0.96 -4.28 0.80
C LEU A 68 -0.84 -2.91 0.11
N TRP A 69 -1.96 -2.44 -0.41
CA TRP A 69 -2.08 -1.15 -1.07
C TRP A 69 -3.37 -0.47 -0.67
N LEU A 70 -3.33 0.84 -0.48
CA LEU A 70 -4.55 1.65 -0.41
C LEU A 70 -4.86 2.22 -1.79
N GLY A 71 -6.01 1.81 -2.34
CA GLY A 71 -6.54 2.39 -3.56
C GLY A 71 -7.57 3.45 -3.23
N LYS A 72 -7.27 4.71 -3.53
CA LYS A 72 -8.25 5.80 -3.43
C LYS A 72 -9.07 5.88 -4.70
N LYS A 73 -10.38 5.68 -4.58
CA LYS A 73 -11.28 5.74 -5.74
C LYS A 73 -11.41 7.19 -6.24
N LYS A 74 -10.84 7.47 -7.42
CA LYS A 74 -11.12 8.68 -8.22
C LYS A 74 -11.91 8.30 -9.47
N GLN A 75 -12.57 9.27 -10.10
CA GLN A 75 -13.38 9.07 -11.30
C GLN A 75 -12.58 8.35 -12.41
N GLY A 76 -12.83 7.04 -12.56
CA GLY A 76 -12.22 6.18 -13.57
C GLY A 76 -10.78 5.70 -13.29
N ARG A 77 -10.12 6.12 -12.19
CA ARG A 77 -8.75 5.70 -11.83
C ARG A 77 -8.56 5.64 -10.31
N ASN A 78 -7.65 4.79 -9.86
CA ASN A 78 -7.22 4.76 -8.46
C ASN A 78 -5.91 5.52 -8.27
N GLU A 79 -5.82 6.32 -7.21
CA GLU A 79 -4.51 6.74 -6.66
C GLU A 79 -4.04 5.66 -5.70
N TRP A 80 -2.78 5.28 -5.79
CA TRP A 80 -2.22 4.17 -5.03
C TRP A 80 -1.29 4.66 -3.92
N ILE A 81 -1.39 4.04 -2.76
CA ILE A 81 -0.43 4.19 -1.67
C ILE A 81 0.05 2.78 -1.34
N GLN A 82 1.34 2.53 -1.56
CA GLN A 82 1.96 1.25 -1.20
C GLN A 82 2.06 1.15 0.32
N LEU A 83 1.63 0.02 0.86
CA LEU A 83 1.89 -0.37 2.24
C LEU A 83 2.99 -1.42 2.19
N PHE A 84 4.16 -1.12 2.76
CA PHE A 84 5.33 -2.00 2.73
C PHE A 84 5.22 -3.18 3.70
N PHE A 85 4.02 -3.75 3.82
CA PHE A 85 3.69 -4.84 4.73
C PHE A 85 2.54 -5.67 4.16
N ASP A 86 2.50 -6.95 4.52
CA ASP A 86 1.51 -7.89 4.04
C ASP A 86 0.30 -8.02 5.00
N ILE A 87 -0.58 -8.99 4.74
CA ILE A 87 -1.76 -9.25 5.58
C ILE A 87 -1.42 -9.76 7.00
N ILE A 88 -0.30 -10.48 7.15
CA ILE A 88 0.14 -11.06 8.42
C ILE A 88 0.67 -9.92 9.31
N ASP A 89 1.55 -9.08 8.77
CA ASP A 89 2.05 -7.89 9.44
C ASP A 89 0.89 -6.95 9.83
N ALA A 90 -0.07 -6.76 8.92
CA ALA A 90 -1.25 -5.94 9.19
C ALA A 90 -2.10 -6.48 10.36
N ALA A 91 -2.14 -7.80 10.57
CA ALA A 91 -2.88 -8.43 11.66
C ALA A 91 -2.24 -8.17 13.02
N ASP A 92 -0.91 -8.06 13.06
CA ASP A 92 -0.15 -7.72 14.27
C ASP A 92 -0.19 -6.22 14.57
N MET A 93 -0.06 -5.38 13.54
CA MET A 93 -0.05 -3.91 13.70
C MET A 93 -1.44 -3.31 13.91
N PHE A 94 -2.45 -3.85 13.22
CA PHE A 94 -3.82 -3.34 13.21
C PHE A 94 -4.84 -4.42 13.58
N PRO A 95 -4.73 -5.06 14.76
CA PRO A 95 -5.64 -6.13 15.12
C PRO A 95 -7.08 -5.60 15.25
N LEU A 96 -8.05 -6.35 14.71
CA LEU A 96 -9.44 -6.28 15.16
C LEU A 96 -9.42 -6.55 16.65
N ARG A 97 -9.85 -5.57 17.44
CA ARG A 97 -9.72 -5.59 18.91
C ARG A 97 -10.04 -7.00 19.45
N ARG A 98 -9.03 -7.65 20.04
CA ARG A 98 -9.26 -8.83 20.86
C ARG A 98 -10.19 -8.40 22.00
N ASN A 99 -11.36 -9.04 22.12
CA ASN A 99 -11.89 -9.30 23.45
C ASN A 99 -10.78 -10.09 24.15
N ILE A 100 -9.95 -9.40 24.93
CA ILE A 100 -9.16 -10.05 25.95
C ILE A 100 -10.22 -10.50 26.96
N PRO A 101 -10.51 -11.79 27.13
CA PRO A 101 -11.20 -12.19 28.34
C PRO A 101 -10.24 -11.83 29.47
N GLU A 102 -10.59 -10.84 30.28
CA GLU A 102 -9.95 -10.64 31.57
C GLU A 102 -10.09 -11.97 32.31
N HIS A 103 -8.95 -12.65 32.52
CA HIS A 103 -8.84 -13.81 33.41
C HIS A 103 -8.35 -13.34 34.77
#